data_AF-A9JPE1-F1
#
_entry.id   AF-A9JPE1-F1
#
_cell.length_a   1.000
_cell.length_b   1.000
_cell.length_c   1.000
_cell.angle_alpha   90.00
_cell.angle_beta   90.00
_cell.angle_gamma   90.00
#
_symmetry.space_group_name_H-M   'P 1'
#
loop_
_entity.id
_entity.type
_entity.pdbx_description
1 polymer ?
#
loop_
_entity_poly.entity_id
_entity_poly.type
_entity_poly.pdbx_seq_one_letter_code
_entity_poly.pdbx_strand_id
1 'polypeptide(L)'
;MSTPKSDTCSPHQALARGMGFKNHHERLWWATFGPLLEKLLALCNYPVSLQYQHLSFIYHHLLPYLGPYPTVENGFAWKTAYSPDGTPAEVSLNFDGPKKTVRMDHVPISQWSGTPKDPFCQNVALELTKSLAGTLPDFTWDWFNHFVQTMFIPEPATDVVLAREPPNFRRMAMQSVNGCDLLTAGVRVKPVFNALWKSIETGIPHDKLLFDSIRNNTELFGAYLPALQVIEDYCQSDRAKEFQTRGCFLSFDATSIKDARLKVYLHGPQTAYMKVEDAFTLGGRLSNPNIQTGVKELRKLWYAVLNLPSDFPESEDLPATDDLYQGWLVNYELRPNNPVPEPKVYIPVAINNKDQDSIVQGLQEFFDRHESMDVRDYRDIFETLFLDAKNPTGIHHFITFSYKAHPYVTCYYKPHLEPVPAKELEESDVKGLSK
;
A
#
# COMPACT_ATOMS: atom_id res chain seq x y z
N MET A 1 -3.31 37.86 -35.57
CA MET A 1 -4.29 36.89 -35.03
C MET A 1 -3.59 36.16 -33.91
N SER A 2 -3.91 36.48 -32.66
CA SER A 2 -3.44 35.68 -31.52
C SER A 2 -4.11 34.31 -31.65
N THR A 3 -3.31 33.25 -31.79
CA THR A 3 -3.79 31.89 -31.60
C THR A 3 -4.51 31.85 -30.25
N PRO A 4 -5.77 31.39 -30.19
CA PRO A 4 -6.43 31.19 -28.91
C PRO A 4 -5.50 30.29 -28.09
N LYS A 5 -5.18 30.68 -26.85
CA LYS A 5 -4.59 29.75 -25.89
C LYS A 5 -5.50 28.54 -25.95
N SER A 6 -5.04 27.44 -26.56
CA SER A 6 -5.83 26.23 -26.49
C SER A 6 -5.89 25.96 -25.00
N ASP A 7 -7.08 26.00 -24.41
CA ASP A 7 -7.25 25.54 -23.04
C ASP A 7 -6.80 24.08 -23.04
N THR A 8 -5.51 23.86 -22.76
CA THR A 8 -4.91 22.54 -22.77
C THR A 8 -5.52 21.82 -21.59
N CYS A 9 -6.61 21.13 -21.88
CA CYS A 9 -7.31 20.28 -20.93
C CYS A 9 -6.32 19.21 -20.48
N SER A 10 -6.01 19.20 -19.20
CA SER A 10 -5.06 18.23 -18.66
C SER A 10 -5.63 16.80 -18.82
N PRO A 11 -4.79 15.75 -18.94
CA PRO A 11 -5.26 14.38 -19.09
C PRO A 11 -6.37 13.96 -18.10
N HIS A 12 -6.25 14.29 -16.81
CA HIS A 12 -7.29 13.92 -15.83
C HIS A 12 -8.60 14.69 -16.04
N GLN A 13 -8.53 15.95 -16.48
CA GLN A 13 -9.71 16.76 -16.81
C GLN A 13 -10.38 16.28 -18.10
N ALA A 14 -9.58 15.88 -19.10
CA ALA A 14 -10.07 15.37 -20.37
C ALA A 14 -10.88 14.08 -20.15
N LEU A 15 -10.36 13.18 -19.33
CA LEU A 15 -11.07 11.95 -18.94
C LEU A 15 -12.38 12.27 -18.19
N ALA A 16 -12.33 13.17 -17.20
CA ALA A 16 -13.53 13.56 -16.46
C ALA A 16 -14.61 14.20 -17.35
N ARG A 17 -14.23 15.09 -18.28
CA ARG A 17 -15.14 15.74 -19.22
C ARG A 17 -15.69 14.78 -20.27
N GLY A 18 -14.88 13.83 -20.72
CA GLY A 18 -15.26 12.87 -21.77
C GLY A 18 -16.11 11.72 -21.26
N MET A 19 -15.87 11.25 -20.03
CA MET A 19 -16.55 10.07 -19.48
C MET A 19 -17.65 10.41 -18.46
N GLY A 20 -17.50 11.49 -17.70
CA GLY A 20 -18.42 11.85 -16.62
C GLY A 20 -18.39 10.88 -15.44
N PHE A 21 -18.87 11.32 -14.28
CA PHE A 21 -18.89 10.53 -13.05
C PHE A 21 -20.24 9.88 -12.81
N LYS A 22 -20.27 8.71 -12.17
CA LYS A 22 -21.55 8.05 -11.81
C LYS A 22 -22.25 8.73 -10.65
N ASN A 23 -21.50 9.43 -9.79
CA ASN A 23 -22.02 10.12 -8.61
C ASN A 23 -21.02 11.20 -8.13
N HIS A 24 -21.44 12.00 -7.15
CA HIS A 24 -20.62 13.08 -6.59
C HIS A 24 -19.39 12.56 -5.84
N HIS A 25 -19.45 11.37 -5.22
CA HIS A 25 -18.30 10.78 -4.53
C HIS A 25 -17.15 10.49 -5.50
N GLU A 26 -17.42 9.86 -6.66
CA GLU A 26 -16.41 9.62 -7.69
C GLU A 26 -15.80 10.94 -8.20
N ARG A 27 -16.62 11.99 -8.35
CA ARG A 27 -16.13 13.32 -8.74
C ARG A 27 -15.13 13.88 -7.72
N LEU A 28 -15.46 13.84 -6.43
CA LEU A 28 -14.59 14.34 -5.36
C LEU A 28 -13.31 13.51 -5.25
N TRP A 29 -13.42 12.17 -5.29
CA TRP A 29 -12.26 11.29 -5.27
C TRP A 29 -11.32 11.55 -6.46
N TRP A 30 -11.88 11.77 -7.65
CA TRP A 30 -11.07 12.09 -8.83
C TRP A 30 -10.44 13.48 -8.74
N ALA A 31 -11.12 14.45 -8.14
CA ALA A 31 -10.54 15.76 -7.89
C ALA A 31 -9.31 15.69 -6.95
N THR A 32 -9.26 14.72 -6.03
CA THR A 32 -8.08 14.45 -5.20
C THR A 32 -6.99 13.70 -5.97
N PHE A 33 -7.30 12.53 -6.53
CA PHE A 33 -6.28 11.61 -7.04
C PHE A 33 -5.90 11.82 -8.50
N GLY A 34 -6.83 12.30 -9.34
CA GLY A 34 -6.61 12.51 -10.77
C GLY A 34 -5.43 13.46 -11.06
N PRO A 35 -5.43 14.70 -10.51
CA PRO A 35 -4.31 15.62 -10.67
C PRO A 35 -3.00 15.08 -10.10
N LEU A 36 -3.06 14.40 -8.95
CA LEU A 36 -1.87 13.86 -8.28
C LEU A 36 -1.21 12.75 -9.11
N LEU A 37 -2.01 11.82 -9.64
CA LEU A 37 -1.53 10.76 -10.53
C LEU A 37 -0.97 11.33 -11.84
N GLU A 38 -1.63 12.34 -12.41
CA GLU A 38 -1.12 13.01 -13.61
C GLU A 38 0.26 13.62 -13.37
N LYS A 39 0.44 14.36 -12.27
CA LYS A 39 1.74 14.94 -11.88
C LYS A 39 2.81 13.86 -11.69
N LEU A 40 2.49 12.77 -10.99
CA LEU A 40 3.41 11.65 -10.78
C LEU A 40 3.87 11.02 -12.10
N LEU A 41 2.93 10.75 -13.02
CA LEU A 41 3.24 10.15 -14.31
C LEU A 41 4.08 11.10 -15.17
N ALA A 42 3.78 12.39 -15.15
CA ALA A 42 4.56 13.42 -15.85
C ALA A 42 5.99 13.56 -15.29
N LEU A 43 6.14 13.67 -13.96
CA LEU A 43 7.44 13.72 -13.28
C LEU A 43 8.33 12.51 -13.60
N CYS A 44 7.71 11.34 -13.76
CA CYS A 44 8.40 10.10 -14.11
C CYS A 44 8.63 9.93 -15.62
N ASN A 45 8.37 10.96 -16.43
CA ASN A 45 8.53 10.97 -17.89
C ASN A 45 7.75 9.85 -18.60
N TYR A 46 6.56 9.49 -18.10
CA TYR A 46 5.69 8.56 -18.82
C TYR A 46 5.24 9.22 -20.13
N PRO A 47 5.35 8.53 -21.28
CA PRO A 47 4.77 9.00 -22.54
C PRO A 47 3.29 9.33 -22.37
N VAL A 48 2.80 10.36 -23.08
CA VAL A 48 1.40 10.83 -22.99
C VAL A 48 0.40 9.68 -23.18
N SER A 49 0.66 8.75 -24.09
CA SER A 49 -0.19 7.56 -24.28
C SER A 49 -0.32 6.71 -23.02
N LEU A 50 0.78 6.49 -22.30
CA LEU A 50 0.78 5.76 -21.02
C LEU A 50 0.14 6.58 -19.90
N GLN A 51 0.26 7.91 -19.91
CA GLN A 51 -0.45 8.76 -18.96
C GLN A 51 -1.97 8.58 -19.08
N TYR A 52 -2.51 8.68 -20.30
CA TYR A 52 -3.94 8.45 -20.56
C TYR A 52 -4.37 7.01 -20.26
N GLN A 53 -3.56 6.02 -20.64
CA GLN A 53 -3.86 4.62 -20.37
C GLN A 53 -3.98 4.35 -18.86
N HIS A 54 -3.02 4.81 -18.06
CA HIS A 54 -3.03 4.57 -16.63
C HIS A 54 -4.10 5.39 -15.91
N LEU A 55 -4.29 6.66 -16.27
CA LEU A 55 -5.37 7.47 -15.69
C LEU A 55 -6.75 6.88 -16.01
N SER A 56 -6.97 6.40 -17.24
CA SER A 56 -8.21 5.71 -17.63
C SER A 56 -8.41 4.41 -16.85
N PHE A 57 -7.34 3.62 -16.66
CA PHE A 57 -7.39 2.42 -15.83
C PHE A 57 -7.82 2.71 -14.39
N ILE A 58 -7.22 3.72 -13.74
CA ILE A 58 -7.57 4.12 -12.37
C ILE A 58 -9.01 4.62 -12.31
N TYR A 59 -9.40 5.47 -13.26
CA TYR A 59 -10.75 6.02 -13.38
C TYR A 59 -11.82 4.92 -13.46
N HIS A 60 -11.55 3.86 -14.24
CA HIS A 60 -12.55 2.82 -14.48
C HIS A 60 -12.55 1.73 -13.40
N HIS A 61 -11.37 1.37 -12.89
CA HIS A 61 -11.21 0.17 -12.07
C HIS A 61 -10.95 0.44 -10.59
N LEU A 62 -10.51 1.63 -10.19
CA LEU A 62 -10.25 1.94 -8.77
C LEU A 62 -11.21 2.98 -8.23
N LEU A 63 -11.48 4.05 -8.99
CA LEU A 63 -12.35 5.16 -8.57
C LEU A 63 -13.72 4.71 -8.02
N PRO A 64 -14.44 3.74 -8.65
CA PRO A 64 -15.74 3.29 -8.15
C PRO A 64 -15.67 2.54 -6.81
N TYR A 65 -14.48 2.08 -6.41
CA TYR A 65 -14.22 1.23 -5.24
C TYR A 65 -13.48 2.00 -4.13
N LEU A 66 -13.40 3.33 -4.20
CA LEU A 66 -12.96 4.18 -3.08
C LEU A 66 -14.09 4.45 -2.07
N GLY A 67 -15.32 4.03 -2.39
CA GLY A 67 -16.48 4.18 -1.53
C GLY A 67 -16.99 5.61 -1.41
N PRO A 68 -17.90 5.87 -0.46
CA PRO A 68 -18.38 7.22 -0.19
C PRO A 68 -17.23 8.14 0.24
N TYR A 69 -17.14 9.31 -0.40
CA TYR A 69 -16.24 10.38 0.02
C TYR A 69 -16.56 10.78 1.48
N PRO A 70 -15.56 11.04 2.35
CA PRO A 70 -15.80 11.31 3.76
C PRO A 70 -16.63 12.57 3.98
N THR A 71 -17.54 12.53 4.96
CA THR A 71 -18.31 13.72 5.36
C THR A 71 -17.82 14.35 6.65
N VAL A 72 -18.09 15.63 6.86
CA VAL A 72 -17.78 16.33 8.12
C VAL A 72 -18.48 15.66 9.31
N GLU A 73 -19.71 15.21 9.11
CA GLU A 73 -20.58 14.68 10.16
C GLU A 73 -20.20 13.25 10.57
N ASN A 74 -19.83 12.40 9.60
CA ASN A 74 -19.67 10.97 9.82
C ASN A 74 -18.23 10.47 9.58
N GLY A 75 -17.41 11.25 8.87
CA GLY A 75 -16.11 10.81 8.37
C GLY A 75 -16.25 9.75 7.27
N PHE A 76 -15.31 8.80 7.24
CA PHE A 76 -15.38 7.66 6.33
C PHE A 76 -16.51 6.68 6.70
N ALA A 77 -17.25 6.23 5.69
CA ALA A 77 -18.28 5.19 5.84
C ALA A 77 -17.70 3.88 6.41
N TRP A 78 -16.48 3.54 6.00
CA TRP A 78 -15.71 2.42 6.55
C TRP A 78 -14.33 2.91 7.00
N LYS A 79 -14.12 2.98 8.32
CA LYS A 79 -12.86 3.44 8.90
C LYS A 79 -11.84 2.30 8.84
N THR A 80 -10.78 2.51 8.07
CA THR A 80 -9.63 1.61 8.02
C THR A 80 -8.48 2.24 8.80
N ALA A 81 -7.52 1.43 9.23
CA ALA A 81 -6.26 1.96 9.73
C ALA A 81 -5.26 2.21 8.57
N TYR A 82 -5.67 2.06 7.31
CA TYR A 82 -4.79 2.07 6.13
C TYR A 82 -3.79 3.23 6.11
N SER A 83 -4.24 4.42 6.52
CA SER A 83 -3.42 5.58 6.83
C SER A 83 -3.77 6.12 8.23
N PRO A 84 -2.95 7.03 8.81
CA PRO A 84 -3.22 7.59 10.14
C PRO A 84 -4.58 8.28 10.29
N ASP A 85 -5.11 8.88 9.21
CA ASP A 85 -6.43 9.52 9.19
C ASP A 85 -7.56 8.64 8.63
N GLY A 86 -7.24 7.40 8.22
CA GLY A 86 -8.20 6.44 7.66
C GLY A 86 -8.51 6.60 6.18
N THR A 87 -7.80 7.49 5.47
CA THR A 87 -7.84 7.59 4.00
C THR A 87 -7.58 6.21 3.37
N PRO A 88 -8.49 5.69 2.53
CA PRO A 88 -8.42 4.31 2.06
C PRO A 88 -7.54 4.11 0.83
N ALA A 89 -6.80 5.12 0.38
CA ALA A 89 -5.97 5.04 -0.81
C ALA A 89 -4.74 5.94 -0.72
N GLU A 90 -3.68 5.51 -1.39
CA GLU A 90 -2.43 6.26 -1.48
C GLU A 90 -1.80 6.05 -2.85
N VAL A 91 -0.87 6.92 -3.19
CA VAL A 91 -0.03 6.78 -4.38
C VAL A 91 1.42 6.61 -3.93
N SER A 92 2.24 5.92 -4.72
CA SER A 92 3.64 5.77 -4.37
C SER A 92 4.56 5.84 -5.58
N LEU A 93 5.82 6.17 -5.32
CA LEU A 93 6.88 6.24 -6.30
C LEU A 93 8.01 5.30 -5.89
N ASN A 94 8.26 4.29 -6.72
CA ASN A 94 9.43 3.43 -6.58
C ASN A 94 10.63 4.05 -7.29
N PHE A 95 11.78 4.07 -6.62
CA PHE A 95 13.10 4.41 -7.14
C PHE A 95 13.95 3.13 -7.18
N ASP A 96 14.25 2.68 -8.39
CA ASP A 96 14.98 1.44 -8.70
C ASP A 96 16.15 1.79 -9.64
N GLY A 97 17.18 2.40 -9.07
CA GLY A 97 18.27 2.99 -9.83
C GLY A 97 17.76 4.15 -10.71
N PRO A 98 17.93 4.09 -12.05
CA PRO A 98 17.36 5.11 -12.94
C PRO A 98 15.85 4.96 -13.15
N LYS A 99 15.30 3.77 -12.89
CA LYS A 99 13.90 3.46 -13.15
C LYS A 99 13.02 4.01 -12.04
N LYS A 100 11.96 4.70 -12.46
CA LYS A 100 10.89 5.20 -11.59
C LYS A 100 9.58 4.50 -11.93
N THR A 101 8.79 4.13 -10.94
CA THR A 101 7.49 3.47 -11.18
C THR A 101 6.43 4.04 -10.27
N VAL A 102 5.38 4.59 -10.88
CA VAL A 102 4.21 5.11 -10.18
C VAL A 102 3.30 3.94 -9.79
N ARG A 103 2.73 4.02 -8.60
CA ARG A 103 1.75 3.06 -8.09
C ARG A 103 0.58 3.76 -7.44
N MET A 104 -0.55 3.06 -7.38
CA MET A 104 -1.68 3.41 -6.52
C MET A 104 -2.11 2.16 -5.77
N ASP A 105 -2.32 2.32 -4.47
CA ASP A 105 -2.74 1.26 -3.56
C ASP A 105 -4.03 1.72 -2.86
N HIS A 106 -5.00 0.82 -2.66
CA HIS A 106 -6.25 1.17 -1.95
C HIS A 106 -6.92 -0.02 -1.26
N VAL A 107 -7.70 0.29 -0.24
CA VAL A 107 -8.69 -0.60 0.37
C VAL A 107 -10.00 -0.47 -0.42
N PRO A 108 -10.54 -1.53 -1.01
CA PRO A 108 -11.83 -1.48 -1.68
C PRO A 108 -12.95 -1.21 -0.69
N ILE A 109 -13.72 -0.16 -0.93
CA ILE A 109 -14.86 0.29 -0.13
C ILE A 109 -16.03 0.57 -1.08
N SER A 110 -17.23 0.23 -0.64
CA SER A 110 -18.48 0.58 -1.30
C SER A 110 -19.42 1.28 -0.33
N GLN A 111 -20.56 1.76 -0.82
CA GLN A 111 -21.67 2.24 0.02
C GLN A 111 -22.23 1.17 0.99
N TRP A 112 -21.93 -0.11 0.76
CA TRP A 112 -22.39 -1.23 1.59
C TRP A 112 -21.35 -1.73 2.59
N SER A 113 -20.11 -1.24 2.50
CA SER A 113 -19.01 -1.63 3.37
C SER A 113 -19.34 -1.43 4.85
N GLY A 114 -19.28 -2.50 5.63
CA GLY A 114 -19.59 -2.50 7.06
C GLY A 114 -21.08 -2.52 7.41
N THR A 115 -21.95 -2.53 6.40
CA THR A 115 -23.39 -2.74 6.59
C THR A 115 -23.72 -4.25 6.58
N PRO A 116 -24.93 -4.67 6.97
CA PRO A 116 -25.34 -6.07 6.87
C PRO A 116 -25.22 -6.68 5.45
N LYS A 117 -25.16 -5.86 4.39
CA LYS A 117 -24.97 -6.34 3.01
C LYS A 117 -23.53 -6.70 2.66
N ASP A 118 -22.55 -6.11 3.35
CA ASP A 118 -21.13 -6.41 3.15
C ASP A 118 -20.33 -6.11 4.44
N PRO A 119 -20.54 -6.90 5.51
CA PRO A 119 -20.07 -6.56 6.86
C PRO A 119 -18.54 -6.52 7.00
N PHE A 120 -17.83 -7.26 6.14
CA PHE A 120 -16.36 -7.40 6.16
C PHE A 120 -15.68 -6.82 4.91
N CYS A 121 -16.41 -6.10 4.06
CA CYS A 121 -15.92 -5.58 2.77
C CYS A 121 -15.41 -6.69 1.82
N GLN A 122 -16.04 -7.86 1.86
CA GLN A 122 -15.70 -9.01 1.01
C GLN A 122 -16.33 -8.89 -0.37
N ASN A 123 -17.60 -8.46 -0.44
CA ASN A 123 -18.32 -8.37 -1.71
C ASN A 123 -17.69 -7.30 -2.60
N VAL A 124 -17.37 -6.14 -2.05
CA VAL A 124 -16.68 -5.08 -2.79
C VAL A 124 -15.30 -5.52 -3.29
N ALA A 125 -14.55 -6.30 -2.51
CA ALA A 125 -13.27 -6.84 -2.94
C ALA A 125 -13.41 -7.81 -4.13
N LEU A 126 -14.41 -8.70 -4.10
CA LEU A 126 -14.70 -9.62 -5.21
C LEU A 126 -15.13 -8.86 -6.48
N GLU A 127 -15.97 -7.82 -6.34
CA GLU A 127 -16.42 -6.99 -7.45
C GLU A 127 -15.26 -6.23 -8.11
N LEU A 128 -14.38 -5.63 -7.30
CA LEU A 128 -13.16 -4.97 -7.78
C LEU A 128 -12.29 -5.96 -8.54
N THR A 129 -11.98 -7.12 -7.96
CA THR A 129 -11.10 -8.09 -8.61
C THR A 129 -11.68 -8.57 -9.94
N LYS A 130 -13.01 -8.75 -10.03
CA LYS A 130 -13.68 -9.07 -11.29
C LYS A 130 -13.53 -7.96 -12.33
N SER A 131 -13.63 -6.69 -11.90
CA SER A 131 -13.39 -5.54 -12.77
C SER A 131 -11.95 -5.49 -13.29
N LEU A 132 -10.97 -5.71 -12.41
CA LEU A 132 -9.54 -5.72 -12.76
C LEU A 132 -9.21 -6.86 -13.72
N ALA A 133 -9.69 -8.07 -13.45
CA ALA A 133 -9.43 -9.25 -14.28
C ALA A 133 -9.92 -9.11 -15.73
N GLY A 134 -10.97 -8.30 -15.97
CA GLY A 134 -11.48 -8.05 -17.32
C GLY A 134 -10.53 -7.25 -18.23
N THR A 135 -9.54 -6.57 -17.65
CA THR A 135 -8.60 -5.67 -18.38
C THR A 135 -7.17 -6.18 -18.37
N LEU A 136 -6.83 -7.11 -17.46
CA LEU A 136 -5.48 -7.60 -17.25
C LEU A 136 -5.25 -8.91 -18.03
N PRO A 137 -4.40 -8.92 -19.08
CA PRO A 137 -4.29 -10.05 -20.00
C PRO A 137 -3.80 -11.34 -19.35
N ASP A 138 -2.93 -11.23 -18.34
CA ASP A 138 -2.31 -12.38 -17.67
C ASP A 138 -2.92 -12.64 -16.28
N PHE A 139 -4.10 -12.09 -15.96
CA PHE A 139 -4.70 -12.28 -14.64
C PHE A 139 -5.05 -13.75 -14.40
N THR A 140 -4.58 -14.31 -13.28
CA THR A 140 -4.98 -15.64 -12.81
C THR A 140 -5.88 -15.55 -11.59
N TRP A 141 -6.94 -16.36 -11.61
CA TRP A 141 -7.86 -16.51 -10.51
C TRP A 141 -7.41 -17.51 -9.45
N ASP A 142 -6.43 -18.37 -9.74
CA ASP A 142 -6.13 -19.55 -8.92
C ASP A 142 -5.74 -19.15 -7.50
N TRP A 143 -4.78 -18.24 -7.37
CA TRP A 143 -4.31 -17.77 -6.06
C TRP A 143 -5.35 -16.92 -5.36
N PHE A 144 -6.05 -16.07 -6.11
CA PHE A 144 -7.11 -15.22 -5.53
C PHE A 144 -8.24 -16.06 -4.96
N ASN A 145 -8.76 -17.03 -5.72
CA ASN A 145 -9.82 -17.93 -5.28
C ASN A 145 -9.38 -18.77 -4.08
N HIS A 146 -8.13 -19.26 -4.07
CA HIS A 146 -7.58 -19.99 -2.94
C HIS A 146 -7.55 -19.14 -1.65
N PHE A 147 -7.08 -17.90 -1.72
CA PHE A 147 -7.03 -17.02 -0.54
C PHE A 147 -8.42 -16.53 -0.12
N VAL A 148 -9.36 -16.35 -1.05
CA VAL A 148 -10.78 -16.14 -0.72
C VAL A 148 -11.32 -17.33 0.07
N GLN A 149 -11.15 -18.56 -0.42
CA GLN A 149 -11.67 -19.76 0.25
C GLN A 149 -11.08 -19.97 1.65
N THR A 150 -9.80 -19.61 1.85
CA THR A 150 -9.11 -19.83 3.13
C THR A 150 -9.34 -18.71 4.14
N MET A 151 -9.57 -17.46 3.71
CA MET A 151 -9.56 -16.30 4.59
C MET A 151 -10.87 -15.50 4.65
N PHE A 152 -11.75 -15.63 3.67
CA PHE A 152 -13.04 -14.93 3.70
C PHE A 152 -14.00 -15.66 4.66
N ILE A 153 -14.83 -14.88 5.33
CA ILE A 153 -15.88 -15.35 6.22
C ILE A 153 -17.07 -15.81 5.39
N PRO A 154 -17.49 -17.08 5.50
CA PRO A 154 -18.69 -17.55 4.86
C PRO A 154 -19.93 -16.95 5.54
N GLU A 155 -21.00 -16.72 4.77
CA GLU A 155 -22.23 -16.09 5.27
C GLU A 155 -22.76 -16.70 6.58
N PRO A 156 -22.82 -18.04 6.78
CA PRO A 156 -23.30 -18.64 8.03
C PRO A 156 -22.46 -18.33 9.27
N ALA A 157 -21.23 -17.86 9.12
CA ALA A 157 -20.34 -17.51 10.24
C ALA A 157 -20.41 -16.02 10.62
N THR A 158 -21.10 -15.19 9.84
CA THR A 158 -21.12 -13.72 9.98
C THR A 158 -21.49 -13.27 11.40
N ASP A 159 -22.63 -13.73 11.91
CA ASP A 159 -23.14 -13.30 13.22
C ASP A 159 -22.20 -13.71 14.37
N VAL A 160 -21.58 -14.89 14.25
CA VAL A 160 -20.62 -15.40 15.24
C VAL A 160 -19.34 -14.56 15.25
N VAL A 161 -18.85 -14.17 14.08
CA VAL A 161 -17.64 -13.33 13.95
C VAL A 161 -17.91 -11.92 14.48
N LEU A 162 -19.03 -11.30 14.09
CA LEU A 162 -19.41 -9.96 14.58
C LEU A 162 -19.63 -9.93 16.09
N ALA A 163 -20.21 -10.99 16.67
CA ALA A 163 -20.42 -11.08 18.12
C ALA A 163 -19.11 -11.23 18.93
N ARG A 164 -18.02 -11.63 18.30
CA ARG A 164 -16.71 -11.86 18.93
C ARG A 164 -15.67 -10.78 18.61
N GLU A 165 -16.06 -9.73 17.89
CA GLU A 165 -15.18 -8.66 17.45
C GLU A 165 -14.58 -7.87 18.64
N PRO A 166 -13.24 -7.79 18.76
CA PRO A 166 -12.60 -6.93 19.77
C PRO A 166 -12.70 -5.43 19.44
N PRO A 167 -12.55 -4.53 20.42
CA PRO A 167 -12.48 -3.09 20.18
C PRO A 167 -11.38 -2.70 19.19
N ASN A 168 -11.63 -1.71 18.33
CA ASN A 168 -10.74 -1.22 17.27
C ASN A 168 -10.29 -2.25 16.22
N PHE A 169 -10.70 -3.51 16.35
CA PHE A 169 -10.29 -4.61 15.48
C PHE A 169 -10.65 -4.39 14.02
N ARG A 170 -11.87 -3.87 13.77
CA ARG A 170 -12.40 -3.56 12.44
C ARG A 170 -11.46 -2.74 11.56
N ARG A 171 -10.76 -1.77 12.16
CA ARG A 171 -9.88 -0.86 11.42
C ARG A 171 -8.63 -1.59 10.90
N MET A 172 -8.15 -2.58 11.65
CA MET A 172 -6.97 -3.39 11.30
C MET A 172 -7.33 -4.56 10.39
N ALA A 173 -8.55 -5.10 10.53
CA ALA A 173 -9.04 -6.26 9.77
C ALA A 173 -9.48 -5.89 8.34
N MET A 174 -8.59 -5.22 7.61
CA MET A 174 -8.77 -4.91 6.19
C MET A 174 -8.68 -6.20 5.38
N GLN A 175 -9.84 -6.70 4.93
CA GLN A 175 -9.96 -8.02 4.30
C GLN A 175 -9.27 -8.09 2.92
N SER A 176 -9.18 -6.95 2.23
CA SER A 176 -8.45 -6.81 0.97
C SER A 176 -7.80 -5.44 0.89
N VAL A 177 -6.60 -5.38 0.32
CA VAL A 177 -5.99 -4.16 -0.25
C VAL A 177 -5.52 -4.52 -1.65
N ASN A 178 -5.57 -3.59 -2.61
CA ASN A 178 -5.03 -3.82 -3.94
C ASN A 178 -4.00 -2.76 -4.29
N GLY A 179 -2.77 -3.21 -4.56
CA GLY A 179 -1.71 -2.38 -5.12
C GLY A 179 -1.62 -2.52 -6.64
N CYS A 180 -1.50 -1.42 -7.35
CA CYS A 180 -1.37 -1.38 -8.80
C CYS A 180 -0.04 -0.74 -9.20
N ASP A 181 0.87 -1.53 -9.79
CA ASP A 181 2.06 -0.99 -10.43
C ASP A 181 1.71 -0.51 -11.85
N LEU A 182 1.92 0.78 -12.13
CA LEU A 182 1.68 1.39 -13.44
C LEU A 182 2.95 1.24 -14.30
N LEU A 183 3.06 0.12 -15.02
CA LEU A 183 4.26 -0.24 -15.79
C LEU A 183 4.10 0.16 -17.26
N THR A 184 5.23 0.31 -17.96
CA THR A 184 5.24 0.51 -19.42
C THR A 184 4.51 -0.60 -20.19
N ALA A 185 4.56 -1.84 -19.69
CA ALA A 185 3.92 -3.00 -20.29
C ALA A 185 2.43 -3.18 -19.90
N GLY A 186 1.88 -2.30 -19.04
CA GLY A 186 0.52 -2.43 -18.52
C GLY A 186 0.46 -2.27 -17.01
N VAL A 187 -0.59 -2.80 -16.37
CA VAL A 187 -0.73 -2.72 -14.92
C VAL A 187 -0.45 -4.10 -14.30
N ARG A 188 0.29 -4.12 -13.19
CA ARG A 188 0.43 -5.31 -12.36
C ARG A 188 -0.32 -5.11 -11.05
N VAL A 189 -1.33 -5.93 -10.82
CA VAL A 189 -2.15 -5.89 -9.60
C VAL A 189 -1.58 -6.84 -8.56
N LYS A 190 -1.57 -6.37 -7.30
CA LYS A 190 -1.13 -7.08 -6.12
C LYS A 190 -2.22 -7.08 -5.06
N PRO A 191 -3.09 -8.10 -5.02
CA PRO A 191 -4.02 -8.27 -3.91
C PRO A 191 -3.23 -8.53 -2.63
N VAL A 192 -3.76 -8.01 -1.52
CA VAL A 192 -3.28 -8.25 -0.16
C VAL A 192 -4.43 -8.87 0.61
N PHE A 193 -4.17 -9.96 1.32
CA PHE A 193 -5.12 -10.65 2.18
C PHE A 193 -4.68 -10.57 3.63
N ASN A 194 -5.68 -10.59 4.50
CA ASN A 194 -5.56 -10.57 5.95
C ASN A 194 -6.46 -11.69 6.50
N ALA A 195 -5.98 -12.44 7.50
CA ALA A 195 -6.73 -13.53 8.12
C ALA A 195 -7.28 -13.16 9.51
N LEU A 196 -7.28 -11.87 9.89
CA LEU A 196 -7.77 -11.39 11.18
C LEU A 196 -9.24 -11.82 11.44
N TRP A 197 -10.16 -11.57 10.50
CA TRP A 197 -11.54 -12.03 10.66
C TRP A 197 -11.62 -13.56 10.78
N LYS A 198 -10.83 -14.28 9.97
CA LYS A 198 -10.78 -15.75 9.99
C LYS A 198 -10.25 -16.30 11.32
N SER A 199 -9.36 -15.56 11.98
CA SER A 199 -8.84 -15.87 13.31
C SER A 199 -9.95 -15.79 14.36
N ILE A 200 -10.88 -14.85 14.25
CA ILE A 200 -12.07 -14.77 15.12
C ILE A 200 -13.03 -15.93 14.86
N GLU A 201 -13.27 -16.26 13.60
CA GLU A 201 -14.16 -17.38 13.21
C GLU A 201 -13.67 -18.70 13.81
N THR A 202 -12.38 -19.00 13.61
CA THR A 202 -11.81 -20.33 13.86
C THR A 202 -11.14 -20.46 15.23
N GLY A 203 -10.77 -19.35 15.87
CA GLY A 203 -9.93 -19.34 17.07
C GLY A 203 -8.45 -19.68 16.81
N ILE A 204 -8.05 -19.89 15.55
CA ILE A 204 -6.66 -20.17 15.18
C ILE A 204 -5.88 -18.85 15.13
N PRO A 205 -4.64 -18.79 15.63
CA PRO A 205 -3.81 -17.60 15.53
C PRO A 205 -3.66 -17.07 14.10
N HIS A 206 -3.68 -15.74 13.96
CA HIS A 206 -3.66 -15.05 12.68
C HIS A 206 -2.47 -15.41 11.78
N ASP A 207 -1.26 -15.36 12.32
CA ASP A 207 -0.03 -15.72 11.63
C ASP A 207 -0.01 -17.17 11.19
N LYS A 208 -0.53 -18.08 12.04
CA LYS A 208 -0.71 -19.48 11.69
C LYS A 208 -1.65 -19.66 10.50
N LEU A 209 -2.79 -18.96 10.46
CA LEU A 209 -3.70 -19.00 9.31
C LEU A 209 -3.01 -18.53 8.02
N LEU A 210 -2.23 -17.45 8.09
CA LEU A 210 -1.47 -16.94 6.94
C LEU A 210 -0.48 -18.00 6.42
N PHE A 211 0.36 -18.57 7.29
CA PHE A 211 1.37 -19.55 6.85
C PHE A 211 0.76 -20.88 6.42
N ASP A 212 -0.23 -21.40 7.15
CA ASP A 212 -0.92 -22.65 6.80
C ASP A 212 -1.64 -22.52 5.45
N SER A 213 -2.18 -21.34 5.11
CA SER A 213 -2.83 -21.11 3.81
C SER A 213 -1.88 -21.31 2.63
N ILE A 214 -0.58 -21.09 2.82
CA ILE A 214 0.45 -21.31 1.80
C ILE A 214 0.96 -22.75 1.91
N ARG A 215 1.35 -23.18 3.11
CA ARG A 215 1.96 -24.49 3.37
C ARG A 215 1.08 -25.67 2.93
N ASN A 216 -0.23 -25.57 3.17
CA ASN A 216 -1.15 -26.68 2.94
C ASN A 216 -1.60 -26.85 1.49
N ASN A 217 -1.21 -25.96 0.58
CA ASN A 217 -1.49 -26.09 -0.85
C ASN A 217 -0.19 -26.22 -1.65
N THR A 218 0.40 -27.42 -1.61
CA THR A 218 1.65 -27.74 -2.30
C THR A 218 1.55 -27.68 -3.82
N GLU A 219 0.34 -27.85 -4.38
CA GLU A 219 0.10 -27.72 -5.81
C GLU A 219 0.34 -26.28 -6.28
N LEU A 220 -0.21 -25.30 -5.57
CA LEU A 220 0.00 -23.88 -5.91
C LEU A 220 1.34 -23.34 -5.43
N PHE A 221 1.78 -23.72 -4.23
CA PHE A 221 2.87 -23.03 -3.53
C PHE A 221 4.10 -23.89 -3.22
N GLY A 222 4.16 -25.13 -3.71
CA GLY A 222 5.27 -26.05 -3.45
C GLY A 222 6.66 -25.44 -3.71
N ALA A 223 6.79 -24.66 -4.80
CA ALA A 223 8.03 -24.01 -5.19
C ALA A 223 8.47 -22.85 -4.26
N TYR A 224 7.60 -22.39 -3.35
CA TYR A 224 7.82 -21.26 -2.45
C TYR A 224 8.09 -21.73 -1.00
N LEU A 225 7.80 -23.00 -0.68
CA LEU A 225 7.90 -23.54 0.68
C LEU A 225 9.30 -23.43 1.31
N PRO A 226 10.42 -23.63 0.58
CA PRO A 226 11.74 -23.45 1.17
C PRO A 226 11.95 -22.04 1.74
N ALA A 227 11.56 -21.00 1.00
CA ALA A 227 11.66 -19.62 1.48
C ALA A 227 10.68 -19.33 2.62
N LEU A 228 9.46 -19.87 2.56
CA LEU A 228 8.49 -19.74 3.65
C LEU A 228 9.03 -20.35 4.95
N GLN A 229 9.66 -21.51 4.88
CA GLN A 229 10.22 -22.20 6.04
C GLN A 229 11.28 -21.35 6.75
N VAL A 230 12.11 -20.59 6.03
CA VAL A 230 13.10 -19.66 6.63
C VAL A 230 12.41 -18.59 7.49
N ILE A 231 11.26 -18.06 7.01
CA ILE A 231 10.47 -17.06 7.73
C ILE A 231 9.84 -17.69 8.98
N GLU A 232 9.26 -18.87 8.84
CA GLU A 232 8.61 -19.57 9.96
C GLU A 232 9.62 -19.97 11.04
N ASP A 233 10.79 -20.48 10.66
CA ASP A 233 11.88 -20.81 11.58
C ASP A 233 12.39 -19.58 12.35
N TYR A 234 12.35 -18.40 11.73
CA TYR A 234 12.63 -17.14 12.41
C TYR A 234 11.52 -16.80 13.41
N CYS A 235 10.25 -16.81 12.98
CA CYS A 235 9.10 -16.54 13.86
C CYS A 235 9.02 -17.48 15.08
N GLN A 236 9.54 -18.70 14.97
CA GLN A 236 9.59 -19.66 16.09
C GLN A 236 10.79 -19.47 17.03
N SER A 237 11.76 -18.63 16.68
CA SER A 237 12.92 -18.37 17.54
C SER A 237 12.54 -17.59 18.81
N ASP A 238 13.30 -17.80 19.89
CA ASP A 238 13.05 -17.12 21.17
C ASP A 238 13.11 -15.60 21.04
N ARG A 239 14.04 -15.09 20.21
CA ARG A 239 14.20 -13.66 19.95
C ARG A 239 13.01 -13.07 19.20
N ALA A 240 12.50 -13.74 18.17
CA ALA A 240 11.29 -13.30 17.48
C ALA A 240 10.06 -13.31 18.40
N LYS A 241 9.95 -14.30 19.30
CA LYS A 241 8.90 -14.36 20.32
C LYS A 241 9.02 -13.24 21.35
N GLU A 242 10.24 -12.95 21.82
CA GLU A 242 10.55 -11.83 22.72
C GLU A 242 10.15 -10.49 22.06
N PHE A 243 10.45 -10.32 20.78
CA PHE A 243 10.05 -9.15 20.00
C PHE A 243 8.60 -9.18 19.55
N GLN A 244 7.84 -10.22 19.90
CA GLN A 244 6.43 -10.37 19.54
C GLN A 244 6.18 -10.31 18.03
N THR A 245 7.15 -10.75 17.23
CA THR A 245 7.08 -10.79 15.77
C THR A 245 5.99 -11.72 15.29
N ARG A 246 5.10 -11.25 14.40
CA ARG A 246 3.98 -12.03 13.85
C ARG A 246 3.73 -11.75 12.38
N GLY A 247 3.18 -12.74 11.68
CA GLY A 247 2.59 -12.53 10.35
C GLY A 247 1.36 -11.63 10.42
N CYS A 248 1.27 -10.65 9.52
CA CYS A 248 0.16 -9.69 9.49
C CYS A 248 -0.58 -9.60 8.15
N PHE A 249 0.10 -9.85 7.02
CA PHE A 249 -0.55 -9.89 5.71
C PHE A 249 0.14 -10.89 4.79
N LEU A 250 -0.56 -11.29 3.74
CA LEU A 250 0.07 -11.84 2.54
C LEU A 250 -0.33 -11.04 1.32
N SER A 251 0.51 -11.03 0.30
CA SER A 251 0.21 -10.43 -0.99
C SER A 251 0.82 -11.26 -2.11
N PHE A 252 0.33 -11.10 -3.34
CA PHE A 252 0.89 -11.79 -4.49
C PHE A 252 0.75 -10.97 -5.76
N ASP A 253 1.60 -11.24 -6.76
CA ASP A 253 1.37 -10.71 -8.11
C ASP A 253 0.21 -11.51 -8.75
N ALA A 254 -0.94 -10.87 -9.04
CA ALA A 254 -2.10 -11.54 -9.64
C ALA A 254 -1.89 -11.78 -11.15
N THR A 255 -0.97 -12.69 -11.47
CA THR A 255 -0.54 -12.97 -12.84
C THR A 255 -0.16 -14.44 -13.05
N SER A 256 -0.36 -14.97 -14.26
CA SER A 256 0.07 -16.31 -14.69
C SER A 256 1.55 -16.39 -15.10
N ILE A 257 2.30 -15.30 -15.01
CA ILE A 257 3.72 -15.28 -15.37
C ILE A 257 4.53 -16.12 -14.36
N LYS A 258 5.48 -16.92 -14.87
CA LYS A 258 6.26 -17.89 -14.08
C LYS A 258 7.10 -17.30 -12.95
N ASP A 259 7.35 -15.99 -12.92
CA ASP A 259 8.09 -15.30 -11.86
C ASP A 259 7.19 -14.58 -10.85
N ALA A 260 5.88 -14.88 -10.85
CA ALA A 260 4.92 -14.34 -9.89
C ALA A 260 5.42 -14.52 -8.46
N ARG A 261 5.42 -13.43 -7.70
CA ARG A 261 5.90 -13.42 -6.32
C ARG A 261 4.75 -13.64 -5.36
N LEU A 262 5.02 -14.43 -4.33
CA LEU A 262 4.25 -14.41 -3.10
C LEU A 262 4.99 -13.52 -2.10
N LYS A 263 4.25 -12.81 -1.26
CA LYS A 263 4.80 -11.92 -0.24
C LYS A 263 4.18 -12.23 1.10
N VAL A 264 5.03 -12.35 2.11
CA VAL A 264 4.63 -12.48 3.52
C VAL A 264 5.05 -11.22 4.25
N TYR A 265 4.16 -10.65 5.05
CA TYR A 265 4.44 -9.47 5.86
C TYR A 265 4.53 -9.87 7.32
N LEU A 266 5.62 -9.46 7.97
CA LEU A 266 5.79 -9.56 9.42
C LEU A 266 5.72 -8.17 10.04
N HIS A 267 5.16 -8.10 11.24
CA HIS A 267 5.09 -6.91 12.07
C HIS A 267 5.56 -7.24 13.50
N GLY A 268 6.14 -6.23 14.16
CA GLY A 268 6.38 -6.22 15.60
C GLY A 268 6.06 -4.83 16.16
N PRO A 269 5.58 -4.72 17.40
CA PRO A 269 5.04 -3.47 17.95
C PRO A 269 6.10 -2.43 18.35
N GLN A 270 7.38 -2.80 18.34
CA GLN A 270 8.47 -1.95 18.79
C GLN A 270 9.23 -1.31 17.61
N THR A 271 10.05 -0.30 17.84
CA THR A 271 10.63 0.57 16.79
C THR A 271 12.14 0.75 16.88
N ALA A 272 12.80 0.12 17.84
CA ALA A 272 14.25 0.13 17.95
C ALA A 272 14.89 -0.43 16.68
N TYR A 273 15.90 0.27 16.15
CA TYR A 273 16.56 -0.11 14.91
C TYR A 273 17.11 -1.53 14.96
N MET A 274 17.65 -1.97 16.10
CA MET A 274 18.16 -3.34 16.27
C MET A 274 17.09 -4.42 16.01
N LYS A 275 15.81 -4.13 16.27
CA LYS A 275 14.69 -5.05 16.04
C LYS A 275 14.27 -5.03 14.57
N VAL A 276 14.37 -3.88 13.92
CA VAL A 276 14.16 -3.73 12.47
C VAL A 276 15.25 -4.47 11.69
N GLU A 277 16.51 -4.36 12.10
CA GLU A 277 17.63 -5.11 11.53
C GLU A 277 17.47 -6.62 11.73
N ASP A 278 17.06 -7.04 12.94
CA ASP A 278 16.77 -8.43 13.25
C ASP A 278 15.69 -9.00 12.32
N ALA A 279 14.59 -8.27 12.11
CA ALA A 279 13.56 -8.64 11.16
C ALA A 279 14.11 -8.65 9.72
N PHE A 280 14.76 -7.56 9.26
CA PHE A 280 15.30 -7.46 7.89
C PHE A 280 16.24 -8.62 7.53
N THR A 281 16.96 -9.17 8.51
CA THR A 281 17.89 -10.30 8.32
C THR A 281 17.30 -11.66 8.70
N LEU A 282 16.05 -11.73 9.17
CA LEU A 282 15.43 -12.92 9.78
C LEU A 282 16.31 -13.54 10.88
N GLY A 283 16.83 -12.69 11.78
CA GLY A 283 17.75 -13.05 12.85
C GLY A 283 19.07 -13.60 12.32
N GLY A 284 19.61 -12.99 11.26
CA GLY A 284 20.86 -13.41 10.61
C GLY A 284 20.75 -14.60 9.64
N ARG A 285 19.55 -15.15 9.41
CA ARG A 285 19.33 -16.22 8.41
C ARG A 285 19.56 -15.73 6.98
N LEU A 286 19.33 -14.44 6.73
CA LEU A 286 19.70 -13.76 5.50
C LEU A 286 21.07 -13.10 5.70
N SER A 287 22.09 -13.57 4.98
CA SER A 287 23.48 -13.17 5.24
C SER A 287 24.33 -12.99 3.99
N ASN A 288 23.72 -13.00 2.80
CA ASN A 288 24.45 -12.79 1.54
C ASN A 288 25.04 -11.35 1.46
N PRO A 289 26.01 -11.09 0.57
CA PRO A 289 26.68 -9.77 0.49
C PRO A 289 25.73 -8.59 0.27
N ASN A 290 24.65 -8.79 -0.48
CA ASN A 290 23.66 -7.75 -0.73
C ASN A 290 22.86 -7.43 0.54
N ILE A 291 22.54 -8.43 1.37
CA ILE A 291 21.90 -8.22 2.67
C ILE A 291 22.83 -7.47 3.63
N GLN A 292 24.11 -7.85 3.71
CA GLN A 292 25.09 -7.17 4.57
C GLN A 292 25.28 -5.71 4.18
N THR A 293 25.26 -5.41 2.87
CA THR A 293 25.31 -4.04 2.37
C THR A 293 23.99 -3.33 2.64
N GLY A 294 22.87 -4.02 2.41
CA GLY A 294 21.52 -3.53 2.68
C GLY A 294 21.31 -3.12 4.13
N VAL A 295 21.85 -3.84 5.11
CA VAL A 295 21.80 -3.45 6.53
C VAL A 295 22.46 -2.09 6.74
N LYS A 296 23.67 -1.88 6.20
CA LYS A 296 24.40 -0.61 6.33
C LYS A 296 23.66 0.55 5.68
N GLU A 297 23.06 0.34 4.50
CA GLU A 297 22.31 1.37 3.81
C GLU A 297 20.94 1.64 4.45
N LEU A 298 20.25 0.59 4.92
CA LEU A 298 19.00 0.71 5.69
C LEU A 298 19.21 1.58 6.93
N ARG A 299 20.32 1.39 7.66
CA ARG A 299 20.66 2.21 8.82
C ARG A 299 20.73 3.70 8.45
N LYS A 300 21.43 4.03 7.35
CA LYS A 300 21.57 5.42 6.91
C LYS A 300 20.21 6.01 6.55
N LEU A 301 19.39 5.29 5.78
CA LEU A 301 18.06 5.76 5.43
C LEU A 301 17.17 5.94 6.65
N TRP A 302 17.17 4.96 7.58
CA TRP A 302 16.39 4.99 8.81
C TRP A 302 16.65 6.26 9.63
N TYR A 303 17.92 6.56 9.91
CA TYR A 303 18.30 7.75 10.67
C TYR A 303 17.96 9.04 9.91
N ALA A 304 18.19 9.06 8.59
CA ALA A 304 17.96 10.24 7.77
C ALA A 304 16.47 10.63 7.71
N VAL A 305 15.57 9.69 7.36
CA VAL A 305 14.15 10.01 7.17
C VAL A 305 13.36 10.17 8.48
N LEU A 306 13.88 9.63 9.58
CA LEU A 306 13.33 9.83 10.92
C LEU A 306 13.99 11.00 11.66
N ASN A 307 14.94 11.69 11.02
CA ASN A 307 15.69 12.82 11.58
C ASN A 307 16.29 12.52 12.97
N LEU A 308 16.88 11.34 13.12
CA LEU A 308 17.47 10.90 14.37
C LEU A 308 18.89 11.47 14.53
N PRO A 309 19.30 11.86 15.75
CA PRO A 309 20.69 12.23 16.00
C PRO A 309 21.59 11.00 15.77
N SER A 310 22.83 11.23 15.34
CA SER A 310 23.75 10.15 14.93
C SER A 310 24.13 9.20 16.07
N ASP A 311 23.95 9.62 17.32
CA ASP A 311 24.19 8.88 18.56
C ASP A 311 22.91 8.30 19.19
N PHE A 312 21.74 8.43 18.54
CA PHE A 312 20.51 7.79 19.02
C PHE A 312 20.72 6.27 19.20
N PRO A 313 20.47 5.70 20.39
CA PRO A 313 20.76 4.29 20.65
C PRO A 313 19.90 3.36 19.78
N GLU A 314 20.53 2.44 19.05
CA GLU A 314 19.81 1.50 18.18
C GLU A 314 18.94 0.49 18.94
N SER A 315 19.18 0.35 20.25
CA SER A 315 18.37 -0.47 21.16
C SER A 315 17.16 0.24 21.74
N GLU A 316 17.08 1.57 21.57
CA GLU A 316 15.99 2.37 22.10
C GLU A 316 14.85 2.45 21.08
N ASP A 317 13.62 2.22 21.55
CA ASP A 317 12.42 2.41 20.75
C ASP A 317 12.15 3.91 20.54
N LEU A 318 11.65 4.28 19.37
CA LEU A 318 11.12 5.62 19.11
C LEU A 318 9.96 5.93 20.08
N PRO A 319 9.64 7.21 20.35
CA PRO A 319 8.51 7.59 21.19
C PRO A 319 7.23 6.85 20.80
N ALA A 320 6.58 6.23 21.78
CA ALA A 320 5.35 5.48 21.54
C ALA A 320 4.24 6.40 21.02
N THR A 321 3.44 5.89 20.08
CA THR A 321 2.24 6.56 19.58
C THR A 321 1.01 5.71 19.85
N ASP A 322 -0.17 6.32 19.74
CA ASP A 322 -1.47 5.66 19.81
C ASP A 322 -1.93 5.08 18.46
N ASP A 323 -1.09 5.15 17.44
CA ASP A 323 -1.39 4.62 16.11
C ASP A 323 -1.43 3.09 16.10
N LEU A 324 -2.41 2.52 15.41
CA LEU A 324 -2.61 1.07 15.32
C LEU A 324 -1.48 0.36 14.56
N TYR A 325 -0.69 1.09 13.77
CA TYR A 325 0.50 0.60 13.06
C TYR A 325 1.81 0.93 13.75
N GLN A 326 1.80 1.38 15.02
CA GLN A 326 3.03 1.52 15.80
C GLN A 326 3.87 0.25 15.71
N GLY A 327 5.16 0.43 15.43
CA GLY A 327 6.13 -0.66 15.29
C GLY A 327 6.82 -0.68 13.93
N TRP A 328 7.35 -1.85 13.58
CA TRP A 328 8.01 -2.09 12.30
C TRP A 328 7.18 -3.03 11.43
N LEU A 329 7.33 -2.89 10.10
CA LEU A 329 6.72 -3.78 9.12
C LEU A 329 7.79 -4.18 8.09
N VAL A 330 7.93 -5.47 7.82
CA VAL A 330 8.82 -6.02 6.79
C VAL A 330 8.04 -6.99 5.91
N ASN A 331 8.10 -6.80 4.59
CA ASN A 331 7.65 -7.82 3.65
C ASN A 331 8.83 -8.66 3.15
N TYR A 332 8.53 -9.91 2.82
CA TYR A 332 9.47 -10.88 2.28
C TYR A 332 8.94 -11.36 0.94
N GLU A 333 9.65 -11.10 -0.16
CA GLU A 333 9.31 -11.64 -1.47
C GLU A 333 9.83 -13.08 -1.58
N LEU A 334 8.91 -14.02 -1.77
CA LEU A 334 9.19 -15.41 -2.08
C LEU A 334 9.09 -15.58 -3.60
N ARG A 335 10.15 -16.15 -4.18
CA ARG A 335 10.22 -16.48 -5.61
C ARG A 335 10.22 -18.00 -5.77
N PRO A 336 9.62 -18.53 -6.84
CA PRO A 336 9.63 -19.96 -7.07
C PRO A 336 11.09 -20.45 -7.19
N ASN A 337 11.40 -21.54 -6.49
CA ASN A 337 12.72 -22.19 -6.44
C ASN A 337 13.86 -21.34 -5.86
N ASN A 338 13.58 -20.18 -5.26
CA ASN A 338 14.56 -19.46 -4.46
C ASN A 338 14.42 -19.92 -2.99
N PRO A 339 15.46 -20.51 -2.38
CA PRO A 339 15.36 -21.01 -1.01
C PRO A 339 15.33 -19.92 0.05
N VAL A 340 15.67 -18.67 -0.29
CA VAL A 340 15.71 -17.55 0.66
C VAL A 340 14.81 -16.41 0.20
N PRO A 341 14.02 -15.81 1.11
CA PRO A 341 13.20 -14.65 0.78
C PRO A 341 14.03 -13.37 0.61
N GLU A 342 13.48 -12.39 -0.13
CA GLU A 342 14.05 -11.04 -0.26
C GLU A 342 13.31 -10.04 0.64
N PRO A 343 13.96 -9.40 1.62
CA PRO A 343 13.30 -8.51 2.58
C PRO A 343 13.13 -7.09 2.05
N LYS A 344 12.02 -6.44 2.45
CA LYS A 344 11.75 -5.01 2.27
C LYS A 344 11.13 -4.42 3.54
N VAL A 345 11.81 -3.45 4.13
CA VAL A 345 11.37 -2.73 5.35
C VAL A 345 10.45 -1.57 4.98
N TYR A 346 9.43 -1.32 5.79
CA TYR A 346 8.59 -0.12 5.77
C TYR A 346 8.91 0.73 7.00
N ILE A 347 9.23 1.99 6.77
CA ILE A 347 9.52 3.02 7.76
C ILE A 347 8.28 3.92 7.86
N PRO A 348 7.48 3.85 8.94
CA PRO A 348 6.25 4.64 9.08
C PRO A 348 6.56 6.10 9.44
N VAL A 349 7.00 6.88 8.45
CA VAL A 349 7.39 8.28 8.65
C VAL A 349 6.20 9.16 9.06
N ALA A 350 4.98 8.92 8.57
CA ALA A 350 3.81 9.72 8.99
C ALA A 350 3.50 9.65 10.50
N ILE A 351 3.93 8.58 11.17
CA ILE A 351 3.68 8.35 12.59
C ILE A 351 4.90 8.81 13.41
N ASN A 352 6.10 8.46 12.96
CA ASN A 352 7.34 8.64 13.72
C ASN A 352 8.10 9.93 13.41
N ASN A 353 7.81 10.60 12.28
CA ASN A 353 8.39 11.89 11.93
C ASN A 353 7.36 12.76 11.17
N LYS A 354 6.70 13.67 11.88
CA LYS A 354 5.63 14.50 11.29
C LYS A 354 6.15 15.70 10.50
N ASP A 355 7.46 15.96 10.52
CA ASP A 355 8.09 17.07 9.80
C ASP A 355 8.46 16.65 8.37
N GLN A 356 7.66 17.09 7.40
CA GLN A 356 7.86 16.79 5.98
C GLN A 356 9.18 17.33 5.43
N ASP A 357 9.65 18.49 5.90
CA ASP A 357 10.90 19.08 5.42
C ASP A 357 12.09 18.21 5.81
N SER A 358 12.09 17.69 7.04
CA SER A 358 13.14 16.77 7.49
C SER A 358 13.12 15.43 6.73
N ILE A 359 11.94 14.90 6.38
CA ILE A 359 11.83 13.69 5.55
C ILE A 359 12.38 13.93 4.14
N VAL A 360 12.00 15.06 3.52
CA VAL A 360 12.50 15.46 2.19
C VAL A 360 14.01 15.61 2.21
N GLN A 361 14.56 16.27 3.23
CA GLN A 361 16.01 16.42 3.40
C GLN A 361 16.69 15.06 3.58
N GLY A 362 16.17 14.19 4.46
CA GLY A 362 16.73 12.87 4.70
C GLY A 362 16.72 11.98 3.45
N LEU A 363 15.68 12.07 2.62
CA LEU A 363 15.61 11.38 1.33
C LEU A 363 16.61 11.96 0.32
N GLN A 364 16.71 13.28 0.21
CA GLN A 364 17.70 13.94 -0.65
C GLN A 364 19.12 13.51 -0.28
N GLU A 365 19.48 13.59 1.02
CA GLU A 365 20.80 13.18 1.51
C GLU A 365 21.08 11.69 1.27
N PHE A 366 20.06 10.84 1.32
CA PHE A 366 20.21 9.43 0.98
C PHE A 366 20.46 9.25 -0.52
N PHE A 367 19.66 9.88 -1.39
CA PHE A 367 19.84 9.76 -2.83
C PHE A 367 21.17 10.33 -3.33
N ASP A 368 21.64 11.45 -2.77
CA ASP A 368 22.93 12.07 -3.12
C ASP A 368 24.13 11.15 -2.84
N ARG A 369 24.00 10.20 -1.92
CA ARG A 369 25.05 9.21 -1.61
C ARG A 369 25.11 8.06 -2.60
N HIS A 370 24.13 7.95 -3.49
CA HIS A 370 23.97 6.82 -4.39
C HIS A 370 23.85 7.30 -5.83
N GLU A 371 24.97 7.39 -6.55
CA GLU A 371 25.00 7.74 -7.98
C GLU A 371 24.10 6.84 -8.86
N SER A 372 23.82 5.61 -8.41
CA SER A 372 22.89 4.71 -9.08
C SER A 372 21.45 5.22 -9.07
N MET A 373 21.08 6.04 -8.08
CA MET A 373 19.75 6.62 -7.93
C MET A 373 19.70 7.91 -8.76
N ASP A 374 19.00 7.86 -9.90
CA ASP A 374 18.82 9.03 -10.78
C ASP A 374 17.80 10.02 -10.17
N VAL A 375 18.11 10.58 -9.01
CA VAL A 375 17.24 11.52 -8.27
C VAL A 375 18.06 12.77 -7.96
N ARG A 376 17.99 13.75 -8.85
CA ARG A 376 18.78 15.00 -8.71
C ARG A 376 18.19 15.94 -7.66
N ASP A 377 16.87 16.10 -7.65
CA ASP A 377 16.16 17.01 -6.75
C ASP A 377 14.88 16.34 -6.27
N TYR A 378 14.93 15.73 -5.09
CA TYR A 378 13.76 15.12 -4.46
C TYR A 378 12.81 16.16 -3.88
N ARG A 379 13.32 17.34 -3.51
CA ARG A 379 12.48 18.44 -3.03
C ARG A 379 11.53 18.90 -4.14
N ASP A 380 12.02 19.07 -5.36
CA ASP A 380 11.18 19.39 -6.53
C ASP A 380 10.07 18.36 -6.77
N ILE A 381 10.38 17.07 -6.59
CA ILE A 381 9.37 15.99 -6.67
C ILE A 381 8.28 16.22 -5.61
N PHE A 382 8.66 16.39 -4.34
CA PHE A 382 7.68 16.56 -3.26
C PHE A 382 6.85 17.84 -3.41
N GLU A 383 7.51 18.97 -3.73
CA GLU A 383 6.85 20.26 -3.89
C GLU A 383 5.91 20.27 -5.11
N THR A 384 6.30 19.66 -6.23
CA THR A 384 5.41 19.52 -7.39
C THR A 384 4.14 18.74 -7.05
N LEU A 385 4.28 17.68 -6.26
CA LEU A 385 3.15 16.83 -5.87
C LEU A 385 2.23 17.54 -4.87
N PHE A 386 2.79 18.11 -3.80
CA PHE A 386 2.03 18.48 -2.62
C PHE A 386 2.11 19.95 -2.18
N LEU A 387 2.90 20.81 -2.80
CA LEU A 387 2.92 22.23 -2.43
C LEU A 387 1.95 23.04 -3.30
N ASP A 388 0.89 23.59 -2.69
CA ASP A 388 -0.01 24.55 -3.33
C ASP A 388 -0.01 25.88 -2.56
N ALA A 389 0.44 26.96 -3.21
CA ALA A 389 0.55 28.29 -2.61
C ALA A 389 1.21 28.33 -1.21
N LYS A 390 2.21 27.46 -0.99
CA LYS A 390 2.94 27.18 0.27
C LYS A 390 2.23 26.29 1.30
N ASN A 391 1.01 25.84 1.02
CA ASN A 391 0.30 24.91 1.88
C ASN A 391 0.58 23.46 1.42
N PRO A 392 1.00 22.57 2.34
CA PRO A 392 1.10 21.15 2.02
C PRO A 392 -0.31 20.56 1.82
N THR A 393 -0.50 19.89 0.70
CA THR A 393 -1.73 19.20 0.28
C THR A 393 -1.61 17.67 0.41
N GLY A 394 -0.53 17.20 1.05
CA GLY A 394 -0.31 15.80 1.35
C GLY A 394 1.01 15.60 2.09
N ILE A 395 1.25 14.35 2.47
CA ILE A 395 2.39 13.93 3.30
C ILE A 395 2.99 12.63 2.79
N HIS A 396 4.23 12.35 3.17
CA HIS A 396 4.78 11.00 3.16
C HIS A 396 4.05 10.12 4.17
N HIS A 397 3.74 8.89 3.78
CA HIS A 397 3.14 7.88 4.65
C HIS A 397 4.20 6.87 5.13
N PHE A 398 4.68 6.04 4.20
CA PHE A 398 5.79 5.11 4.41
C PHE A 398 6.95 5.45 3.49
N ILE A 399 8.17 5.26 3.98
CA ILE A 399 9.34 5.05 3.13
C ILE A 399 9.72 3.58 3.22
N THR A 400 9.93 2.90 2.09
CA THR A 400 10.36 1.50 2.11
C THR A 400 11.74 1.32 1.55
N PHE A 401 12.42 0.27 1.99
CA PHE A 401 13.78 -0.04 1.59
C PHE A 401 13.97 -1.53 1.37
N SER A 402 14.62 -1.87 0.26
CA SER A 402 15.25 -3.17 0.03
C SER A 402 16.57 -2.96 -0.72
N TYR A 403 17.46 -3.95 -0.68
CA TYR A 403 18.75 -3.85 -1.36
C TYR A 403 18.97 -5.05 -2.28
N LYS A 404 19.29 -4.77 -3.55
CA LYS A 404 19.69 -5.77 -4.54
C LYS A 404 21.11 -5.49 -5.01
N ALA A 405 21.30 -5.04 -6.24
CA ALA A 405 22.57 -4.51 -6.73
C ALA A 405 22.79 -3.04 -6.30
N HIS A 406 21.70 -2.35 -5.95
CA HIS A 406 21.65 -0.98 -5.46
C HIS A 406 20.44 -0.84 -4.53
N PRO A 407 20.31 0.28 -3.81
CA PRO A 407 19.10 0.59 -3.05
C PRO A 407 17.86 0.57 -3.94
N TYR A 408 16.77 0.07 -3.39
CA TYR A 408 15.42 0.21 -3.92
C TYR A 408 14.58 0.90 -2.86
N VAL A 409 14.13 2.12 -3.15
CA VAL A 409 13.35 2.95 -2.23
C VAL A 409 11.95 3.14 -2.78
N THR A 410 10.92 3.03 -1.95
CA THR A 410 9.56 3.49 -2.34
C THR A 410 9.12 4.58 -1.39
N CYS A 411 8.68 5.71 -1.92
CA CYS A 411 8.01 6.76 -1.16
C CYS A 411 6.50 6.62 -1.36
N TYR A 412 5.76 6.33 -0.29
CA TYR A 412 4.30 6.32 -0.29
C TYR A 412 3.81 7.70 0.13
N TYR A 413 2.81 8.21 -0.57
CA TYR A 413 2.27 9.54 -0.39
C TYR A 413 0.77 9.49 -0.18
N LYS A 414 0.30 10.27 0.79
CA LYS A 414 -1.11 10.39 1.14
C LYS A 414 -1.56 11.84 0.91
N PRO A 415 -2.53 12.11 0.02
CA PRO A 415 -3.11 13.44 -0.09
C PRO A 415 -3.85 13.82 1.20
N HIS A 416 -3.95 15.12 1.48
CA HIS A 416 -4.91 15.63 2.44
C HIS A 416 -6.32 15.50 1.85
N LEU A 417 -7.24 15.04 2.67
CA LEU A 417 -8.66 14.97 2.32
C LEU A 417 -9.41 15.95 3.21
N GLU A 418 -10.12 16.86 2.58
CA GLU A 418 -11.09 17.72 3.25
C GLU A 418 -12.46 17.03 3.16
N PRO A 419 -13.05 16.59 4.28
CA PRO A 419 -14.42 16.06 4.28
C PRO A 419 -15.42 17.14 3.86
N VAL A 420 -16.48 16.75 3.16
CA VAL A 420 -17.55 17.67 2.73
C VAL A 420 -18.79 17.54 3.62
N PRO A 421 -19.63 18.58 3.76
CA PRO A 421 -20.93 18.42 4.41
C PRO A 421 -21.78 17.33 3.75
N ALA A 422 -22.44 16.46 4.54
CA ALA A 422 -23.21 15.34 4.01
C ALA A 422 -24.28 15.76 2.97
N LYS A 423 -24.89 16.93 3.17
CA LYS A 423 -25.87 17.52 2.25
C LYS A 423 -25.34 17.73 0.83
N GLU A 424 -24.04 17.98 0.66
CA GLU A 424 -23.42 18.17 -0.67
C GLU A 424 -23.37 16.87 -1.46
N LEU A 425 -23.44 15.73 -0.79
CA LEU A 425 -23.47 14.40 -1.41
C LEU A 425 -24.90 13.93 -1.72
N GLU A 426 -25.92 14.54 -1.11
CA GLU A 426 -27.35 14.26 -1.37
C GLU A 426 -27.87 14.97 -2.62
N GLU A 427 -27.19 16.03 -3.07
CA GLU A 427 -27.57 16.80 -4.25
C GLU A 427 -27.41 15.93 -5.52
N SER A 428 -28.51 15.32 -5.97
CA SER A 428 -28.58 14.68 -7.27
C SER A 428 -28.47 15.75 -8.37
N ASP A 429 -27.44 15.67 -9.22
CA ASP A 429 -27.29 16.47 -10.44
C ASP A 429 -28.41 16.17 -11.46
N VAL A 430 -29.66 16.52 -11.15
CA VAL A 430 -30.77 16.55 -12.11
C VAL A 430 -31.03 17.99 -12.61
N LYS A 431 -30.20 18.96 -12.23
CA LYS A 431 -30.33 20.35 -12.70
C LYS A 431 -29.01 20.91 -13.23
N GLY A 432 -28.58 20.49 -14.42
CA GLY A 432 -27.36 21.07 -14.99
C GLY A 432 -27.10 20.94 -16.49
N LEU A 433 -27.68 19.97 -17.21
CA LEU A 433 -27.38 19.79 -18.65
C LEU A 433 -28.46 20.31 -19.60
N SER A 434 -29.38 21.15 -19.11
CA SER A 434 -30.37 21.84 -19.95
C SER A 434 -30.08 23.35 -19.99
N LYS A 435 -29.15 23.77 -20.84
CA LYS A 435 -29.29 24.92 -21.75
C LYS A 435 -28.05 25.09 -22.62
#